data_AF-A0AB37HUD7-F1
#
_entry.id   AF-A0AB37HUD7-F1
#
_cell.length_a   1.000
_cell.length_b   1.000
_cell.length_c   1.000
_cell.angle_alpha   90.00
_cell.angle_beta   90.00
_cell.angle_gamma   90.00
#
_symmetry.space_group_name_H-M   'P 1'
#
loop_
_entity.id
_entity.type
_entity.pdbx_description
1 polymer ?
#
loop_
_entity_poly.entity_id
_entity_poly.type
_entity_poly.pdbx_seq_one_letter_code
_entity_poly.pdbx_strand_id
1 'polypeptide(L)' 'MTTLYIRDVPDDVAETLKQRAAARGQSLSAYVAAELKQIASRPTNAEIIDRLRVMDRASGPGREEILAEIAANRR' A
#
# COMPACT_ATOMS: atom_id res chain seq x y z
N MET A 1 -4.03 12.36 -16.30
CA MET A 1 -4.67 12.45 -14.97
C MET A 1 -6.09 11.92 -15.10
N THR A 2 -6.53 11.10 -14.15
CA THR A 2 -7.87 10.51 -14.16
C THR A 2 -8.69 11.13 -13.04
N THR A 3 -9.94 11.51 -13.33
CA THR A 3 -10.86 12.07 -12.33
C THR A 3 -11.75 10.96 -11.78
N LEU A 4 -11.90 10.92 -10.46
CA LEU A 4 -12.80 10.00 -9.77
C LEU A 4 -13.97 10.79 -9.18
N TYR A 5 -15.19 10.37 -9.49
CA TYR A 5 -16.41 10.91 -8.88
C TYR A 5 -16.99 9.87 -7.92
N ILE A 6 -17.13 10.22 -6.65
CA ILE A 6 -17.65 9.34 -5.60
C ILE A 6 -19.07 9.81 -5.27
N ARG A 7 -20.04 8.91 -5.38
CA ARG A 7 -21.45 9.16 -5.06
C ARG A 7 -21.78 8.67 -3.67
N ASP A 8 -22.88 9.20 -3.13
CA ASP A 8 -23.50 8.72 -1.89
C ASP A 8 -22.54 8.71 -0.69
N VAL A 9 -21.66 9.73 -0.61
CA VAL A 9 -20.79 9.94 0.54
C VAL A 9 -21.64 10.51 1.68
N PRO A 10 -21.73 9.85 2.83
CA PRO A 10 -22.45 10.38 3.99
C PRO A 10 -21.90 11.74 4.43
N ASP A 11 -22.78 12.64 4.86
CA ASP A 11 -22.40 14.02 5.22
C ASP A 11 -21.37 14.07 6.35
N ASP A 12 -21.50 13.19 7.35
CA ASP A 12 -20.57 13.07 8.47
C ASP A 12 -19.16 12.66 8.03
N VAL A 13 -19.07 11.76 7.05
CA VAL A 13 -17.81 11.35 6.42
C VAL A 13 -17.21 12.54 5.66
N ALA A 14 -18.01 13.24 4.86
CA ALA A 14 -17.55 14.39 4.09
C ALA A 14 -17.00 15.50 5.01
N GLU A 15 -17.69 15.82 6.10
CA GLU A 15 -17.23 16.81 7.08
C GLU A 15 -15.94 16.38 7.78
N THR A 16 -15.84 15.11 8.18
CA THR A 16 -14.60 14.58 8.78
C THR A 16 -13.41 14.72 7.83
N LEU A 17 -13.58 14.41 6.54
CA LEU A 17 -12.52 14.53 5.55
C LEU A 17 -12.14 15.99 5.29
N LYS A 18 -13.11 16.93 5.27
CA LYS A 18 -12.84 18.37 5.15
C LYS A 18 -12.00 18.87 6.33
N GLN A 19 -12.37 18.50 7.56
CA GLN A 19 -11.62 18.89 8.76
C GLN A 19 -10.17 18.37 8.71
N ARG A 20 -9.97 17.11 8.32
CA ARG A 20 -8.63 16.53 8.17
C ARG A 20 -7.81 17.20 7.06
N ALA A 21 -8.44 17.53 5.93
CA ALA A 21 -7.80 18.27 4.85
C ALA A 21 -7.34 19.66 5.31
N ALA A 22 -8.22 20.39 6.01
CA ALA A 22 -7.92 21.70 6.57
C ALA A 22 -6.77 21.65 7.60
N ALA A 23 -6.77 20.65 8.49
CA ALA A 23 -5.71 20.44 9.47
C ALA A 23 -4.34 20.18 8.82
N ARG A 24 -4.31 19.66 7.59
CA ARG A 24 -3.08 19.43 6.81
C ARG A 24 -2.76 20.58 5.83
N GLY A 25 -3.56 21.65 5.79
CA GLY A 25 -3.40 22.75 4.84
C GLY A 25 -3.62 22.33 3.38
N GLN A 26 -4.43 21.31 3.14
CA GLN A 26 -4.69 20.74 1.82
C GLN A 26 -6.13 21.00 1.39
N SER A 27 -6.38 21.10 0.08
CA SER A 27 -7.74 21.00 -0.43
C SER A 27 -8.31 19.60 -0.18
N LEU A 28 -9.63 19.48 -0.07
CA LEU A 28 -10.29 18.18 0.13
C LEU A 28 -9.90 17.18 -0.98
N SER A 29 -9.88 17.61 -2.24
CA SER A 29 -9.51 16.76 -3.37
C SER A 29 -8.07 16.27 -3.29
N ALA A 30 -7.12 17.15 -2.90
CA ALA A 30 -5.72 16.77 -2.74
C ALA A 30 -5.53 15.78 -1.58
N TYR A 31 -6.21 16.03 -0.45
CA TYR A 31 -6.20 15.15 0.71
C TYR A 31 -6.73 13.76 0.36
N VAL A 32 -7.94 13.66 -0.22
CA VAL A 32 -8.55 12.37 -0.58
C VAL A 32 -7.73 11.63 -1.63
N ALA A 33 -7.18 12.33 -2.63
CA ALA A 33 -6.31 11.70 -3.62
C ALA A 33 -5.04 11.11 -3.00
N ALA A 34 -4.46 11.78 -2.01
CA ALA A 34 -3.31 11.25 -1.27
C ALA A 34 -3.67 10.00 -0.47
N GLU A 35 -4.81 10.00 0.23
CA GLU A 35 -5.30 8.82 0.96
C GLU A 35 -5.59 7.64 0.02
N LEU A 36 -6.24 7.87 -1.13
CA LEU A 36 -6.47 6.84 -2.15
C LEU A 36 -5.15 6.27 -2.70
N LYS A 37 -4.13 7.11 -2.88
CA LYS A 37 -2.80 6.66 -3.28
C LYS A 37 -2.16 5.76 -2.22
N GLN A 38 -2.34 6.07 -0.93
CA GLN A 38 -1.84 5.20 0.13
C GLN A 38 -2.53 3.85 0.12
N ILE A 39 -3.86 3.83 -0.03
CA ILE A 39 -4.64 2.58 -0.16
C ILE A 39 -4.13 1.75 -1.34
N ALA A 40 -3.98 2.36 -2.52
CA ALA A 40 -3.54 1.67 -3.72
C ALA A 40 -2.06 1.26 -3.72
N SER A 41 -1.23 1.83 -2.83
CA SER A 41 0.20 1.52 -2.78
C SER A 41 0.50 0.16 -2.17
N ARG A 42 -0.41 -0.37 -1.33
CA ARG A 42 -0.23 -1.66 -0.66
C ARG A 42 -1.04 -2.73 -1.41
N PRO A 43 -0.40 -3.76 -1.97
CA PRO A 43 -1.12 -4.85 -2.59
C PRO A 43 -1.94 -5.61 -1.55
N THR A 44 -3.10 -6.09 -1.96
CA THR A 44 -3.93 -7.00 -1.17
C THR A 44 -3.24 -8.35 -1.02
N ASN A 45 -3.65 -9.13 -0.01
CA ASN A 45 -3.14 -10.49 0.18
C ASN A 45 -3.37 -11.38 -1.04
N ALA A 46 -4.50 -11.22 -1.74
CA ALA A 46 -4.80 -11.95 -2.96
C ALA A 46 -3.79 -11.62 -4.07
N GLU A 47 -3.55 -10.33 -4.32
CA GLU A 47 -2.57 -9.88 -5.33
C GLU A 47 -1.14 -10.32 -4.97
N ILE A 48 -0.79 -10.37 -3.68
CA ILE A 48 0.49 -10.91 -3.22
C ILE A 48 0.58 -12.40 -3.58
N ILE A 49 -0.45 -13.19 -3.26
CA ILE A 49 -0.46 -14.64 -3.55
C ILE A 49 -0.35 -14.89 -5.05
N ASP A 50 -1.11 -14.15 -5.87
CA ASP A 50 -1.08 -14.30 -7.32
C ASP A 50 0.31 -13.95 -7.87
N ARG A 51 0.93 -12.88 -7.37
CA ARG A 51 2.31 -12.54 -7.70
C ARG A 51 3.27 -13.66 -7.33
N LEU A 52 3.16 -14.21 -6.11
CA LEU A 52 4.02 -15.28 -5.61
C LEU A 52 3.89 -16.60 -6.39
N ARG A 53 2.75 -16.85 -7.05
CA ARG A 53 2.52 -18.04 -7.90
C ARG A 53 3.27 -17.96 -9.23
N VAL A 54 3.37 -16.76 -9.81
CA VAL A 54 4.01 -16.55 -11.13
C VAL A 54 5.47 -16.13 -11.02
N MET A 55 5.93 -15.77 -9.81
CA MET A 55 7.33 -15.44 -9.56
C MET A 55 8.22 -16.66 -9.72
N ASP A 56 9.18 -16.57 -10.65
CA ASP A 56 10.32 -17.49 -10.72
C ASP A 56 11.22 -17.27 -9.50
N ARG A 57 11.47 -18.35 -8.76
CA ARG A 57 12.28 -18.35 -7.53
C ARG A 57 13.64 -18.99 -7.74
N ALA A 58 13.97 -19.38 -8.97
CA ALA A 58 15.25 -20.02 -9.28
C ALA A 58 16.46 -19.11 -9.00
N SER A 59 16.28 -17.79 -9.02
CA SER A 59 17.31 -16.80 -8.66
C SER A 59 17.38 -16.50 -7.16
N GLY A 60 16.52 -17.10 -6.33
CA GLY A 60 16.57 -16.93 -4.89
C GLY A 60 17.74 -17.68 -4.24
N PRO A 61 18.16 -17.28 -3.02
CA PRO A 61 19.27 -17.93 -2.33
C PRO A 61 18.94 -19.40 -2.04
N GLY A 62 19.94 -20.25 -2.27
CA GLY A 62 19.84 -21.68 -1.99
C GLY A 62 19.79 -21.95 -0.49
N ARG A 63 19.30 -23.14 -0.10
CA ARG A 63 19.27 -23.55 1.30
C ARG A 63 20.64 -23.45 1.98
N GLU A 64 21.71 -23.86 1.28
CA GLU A 64 23.07 -23.86 1.83
C GLU A 64 23.58 -22.44 2.10
N GLU A 65 23.31 -21.51 1.18
CA GLU A 65 23.63 -20.09 1.32
C GLU A 65 22.89 -19.46 2.51
N ILE A 66 21.59 -19.76 2.66
CA ILE A 66 20.79 -19.31 3.81
C ILE A 66 21.37 -19.84 5.12
N LEU A 67 21.75 -21.13 5.18
CA LEU A 67 22.31 -21.73 6.39
C LEU A 67 23.69 -21.16 6.74
N ALA A 68 24.53 -20.91 5.73
CA ALA A 68 25.83 -20.28 5.90
C ALA A 68 25.68 -18.87 6.51
N GLU A 69 24.74 -18.08 5.99
CA GLU A 69 24.52 -16.71 6.45
C GLU A 69 23.95 -16.64 7.88
N ILE A 70 23.07 -17.57 8.24
CA ILE A 70 22.57 -17.71 9.61
C ILE A 70 23.70 -18.08 10.57
N ALA A 71 24.60 -18.98 10.17
CA ALA A 71 25.74 -19.37 11.00
C ALA A 71 26.75 -18.22 11.20
N ALA A 72 26.97 -17.40 10.16
CA ALA A 72 27.85 -16.24 10.22
C ALA A 72 27.36 -15.15 11.18
N ASN A 73 26.04 -14.92 11.25
CA ASN A 73 25.43 -13.87 12.09
C ASN A 73 25.15 -14.28 13.55
N ARG A 74 25.42 -15.53 13.96
CA ARG A 74 25.22 -16.00 15.35
C ARG A 74 26.41 -15.74 16.29
N ARG A 75 27.24 -14.72 16.02
CA ARG A 75 28.40 -14.37 16.86
C ARG A 75 28.18 -13.08 17.63
#